data_AF-A0A954PM46-F1
#
_entry.id   AF-A0A954PM46-F1
#
_cell.length_a   1.000
_cell.length_b   1.000
_cell.length_c   1.000
_cell.angle_alpha   90.00
_cell.angle_beta   90.00
_cell.angle_gamma   90.00
#
_symmetry.space_group_name_H-M   'P 1'
#
loop_
_entity.id
_entity.type
_entity.pdbx_description
1 polymer ?
#
loop_
_entity_poly.entity_id
_entity_poly.type
_entity_poly.pdbx_seq_one_letter_code
_entity_poly.pdbx_strand_id
1 'polypeptide(L)'
;MTRYERAAGILLHITSLPSDYGIGDLGEGAYRFVDFLAQAGQRIWQILPLGPTTRGDSPYSCYSAFAGNMLLISPTRLVALGLLQEADLPAARVANAEQAVDYAAARRGKSHLLRLAFDRFLQHSACEAFDEFEAFCTLQKWWLDDFALFSALMQHFETDDWCRWEPGLVGRQSGALSEWRERLASEIEYAQFVQYVFHCQWRDLQRYAAQRRVKLFGDMPIFVAHGSADVWSHQELFWLEPNGAPRFVAGVPPDYFSKTGQLWGNPLYCWEALAA
;
A
#
# COMPACT_ATOMS: atom_id res chain seq x y z
N MET A 1 13.49 -34.98 -12.17
CA MET A 1 12.38 -34.03 -12.41
C MET A 1 12.86 -32.65 -11.98
N THR A 2 12.82 -31.64 -12.84
CA THR A 2 13.19 -30.27 -12.44
C THR A 2 12.15 -29.73 -11.47
N ARG A 3 12.61 -29.14 -10.36
CA ARG A 3 11.76 -28.55 -9.29
C ARG A 3 10.78 -27.48 -9.80
N TYR A 4 11.04 -26.93 -10.99
CA TYR A 4 10.21 -25.93 -11.66
C TYR A 4 9.97 -26.33 -13.12
N GLU A 5 8.74 -26.09 -13.58
CA GLU A 5 8.39 -26.18 -15.01
C GLU A 5 8.94 -24.96 -15.76
N ARG A 6 9.37 -25.15 -17.02
CA ARG A 6 9.79 -24.04 -17.87
C ARG A 6 8.59 -23.13 -18.15
N ALA A 7 8.73 -21.86 -17.81
CA ALA A 7 7.70 -20.83 -17.97
C ALA A 7 8.32 -19.52 -18.47
N ALA A 8 7.50 -18.70 -19.13
CA ALA A 8 7.82 -17.32 -19.50
C ALA A 8 6.84 -16.36 -18.82
N GLY A 9 7.24 -15.09 -18.71
CA GLY A 9 6.42 -14.06 -18.10
C GLY A 9 6.82 -12.66 -18.52
N ILE A 10 6.03 -11.69 -18.08
CA ILE A 10 6.24 -10.27 -18.33
C ILE A 10 6.35 -9.53 -17.00
N LEU A 11 7.35 -8.65 -16.89
CA LEU A 11 7.44 -7.62 -15.86
C LEU A 11 6.66 -6.40 -16.32
N LEU A 12 5.59 -6.06 -15.59
CA LEU A 12 4.82 -4.84 -15.81
C LEU A 12 4.18 -4.44 -14.49
N HIS A 13 4.54 -3.30 -13.92
CA HIS A 13 3.88 -2.86 -12.69
C HIS A 13 2.45 -2.38 -12.98
N ILE A 14 1.57 -2.49 -11.99
CA ILE A 14 0.14 -2.17 -12.14
C ILE A 14 -0.06 -0.71 -12.52
N THR A 15 0.78 0.19 -11.99
CA THR A 15 0.76 1.63 -12.31
C THR A 15 0.97 1.94 -13.79
N SER A 16 1.59 1.03 -14.55
CA SER A 16 1.86 1.17 -15.98
C SER A 16 0.73 0.70 -16.87
N LEU A 17 -0.34 0.14 -16.29
CA LEU A 17 -1.52 -0.25 -17.06
C LEU A 17 -2.30 0.99 -17.51
N PRO A 18 -2.96 0.94 -18.68
CA PRO A 18 -3.82 2.03 -19.11
C PRO A 18 -5.01 2.17 -18.15
N SER A 19 -5.31 3.41 -17.75
CA SER A 19 -6.45 3.76 -16.89
C SER A 19 -6.85 5.22 -17.09
N ASP A 20 -8.15 5.52 -17.05
CA ASP A 20 -8.70 6.87 -17.15
C ASP A 20 -8.46 7.71 -15.88
N TYR A 21 -7.94 7.10 -14.81
CA TYR A 21 -7.82 7.68 -13.47
C TYR A 21 -6.38 8.10 -13.13
N GLY A 22 -5.58 8.41 -14.16
CA GLY A 22 -4.22 8.97 -14.07
C GLY A 22 -3.11 7.96 -13.73
N ILE A 23 -3.45 6.77 -13.25
CA ILE A 23 -2.52 5.70 -12.91
C ILE A 23 -3.19 4.34 -13.12
N GLY A 24 -2.43 3.36 -13.64
CA GLY A 24 -2.92 1.99 -13.77
C GLY A 24 -3.36 1.40 -12.42
N ASP A 25 -4.40 0.58 -12.45
CA ASP A 25 -5.11 0.09 -11.26
C ASP A 25 -5.62 -1.34 -11.40
N LEU A 26 -6.25 -1.84 -10.33
CA LEU A 26 -6.80 -3.20 -10.21
C LEU A 26 -8.14 -3.39 -10.95
N GLY A 27 -8.42 -2.54 -11.93
CA GLY A 27 -9.62 -2.56 -12.77
C GLY A 27 -9.41 -3.25 -14.11
N GLU A 28 -10.21 -2.85 -15.10
CA GLU A 28 -10.29 -3.50 -16.41
C GLU A 28 -8.93 -3.69 -17.09
N GLY A 29 -8.03 -2.70 -16.99
CA GLY A 29 -6.68 -2.79 -17.54
C GLY A 29 -5.88 -4.00 -17.04
N ALA A 30 -5.97 -4.31 -15.74
CA ALA A 30 -5.31 -5.47 -15.15
C ALA A 30 -5.91 -6.79 -15.63
N TYR A 31 -7.23 -6.88 -15.74
CA TYR A 31 -7.93 -8.08 -16.20
C TYR A 31 -7.63 -8.36 -17.68
N ARG A 32 -7.67 -7.33 -18.52
CA ARG A 32 -7.27 -7.42 -19.93
C ARG A 32 -5.81 -7.83 -20.09
N PHE A 33 -4.92 -7.37 -19.20
CA PHE A 33 -3.52 -7.78 -19.23
C PHE A 33 -3.35 -9.26 -18.85
N VAL A 34 -4.10 -9.77 -17.88
CA VAL A 34 -4.12 -11.21 -17.57
C VAL A 34 -4.63 -12.04 -18.75
N ASP A 35 -5.70 -11.59 -19.44
CA ASP A 35 -6.19 -12.23 -20.66
C ASP A 35 -5.10 -12.26 -21.75
N PHE A 36 -4.42 -11.14 -21.97
CA PHE A 36 -3.31 -11.05 -22.92
C PHE A 36 -2.18 -12.03 -22.57
N LEU A 37 -1.75 -12.10 -21.31
CA LEU A 37 -0.72 -13.05 -20.86
C LEU A 37 -1.14 -14.49 -21.14
N ALA A 38 -2.38 -14.85 -20.81
CA ALA A 38 -2.91 -16.19 -21.01
C ALA A 38 -2.95 -16.56 -22.51
N GLN A 39 -3.42 -15.65 -23.37
CA GLN A 39 -3.48 -15.83 -24.82
C GLN A 39 -2.08 -15.93 -25.44
N ALA A 40 -1.11 -15.16 -24.94
CA ALA A 40 0.28 -15.19 -25.37
C ALA A 40 1.10 -16.37 -24.80
N GLY A 41 0.47 -17.28 -24.04
CA GLY A 41 1.12 -18.43 -23.41
C GLY A 41 2.05 -18.08 -22.24
N GLN A 42 2.02 -16.84 -21.75
CA GLN A 42 2.77 -16.41 -20.57
C GLN A 42 2.14 -17.00 -19.31
N ARG A 43 2.98 -17.37 -18.34
CA ARG A 43 2.56 -18.02 -17.08
C ARG A 43 2.94 -17.23 -15.85
N ILE A 44 3.74 -16.17 -16.00
CA ILE A 44 4.20 -15.33 -14.89
C ILE A 44 3.92 -13.86 -15.23
N TRP A 45 3.34 -13.14 -14.28
CA TRP A 45 3.29 -11.68 -14.28
C TRP A 45 4.09 -11.19 -13.08
N GLN A 46 5.25 -10.59 -13.34
CA GLN A 46 6.06 -9.98 -12.29
C GLN A 46 5.63 -8.53 -12.05
N ILE A 47 5.52 -8.17 -10.77
CA ILE A 47 5.14 -6.82 -10.31
C ILE A 47 6.12 -6.34 -9.25
N LEU A 48 6.32 -5.02 -9.20
CA LEU A 48 7.01 -4.34 -8.11
C LEU A 48 6.17 -4.38 -6.81
N PRO A 49 6.72 -3.96 -5.65
CA PRO A 49 5.97 -3.92 -4.40
C PRO A 49 4.68 -3.10 -4.51
N LEU A 50 3.66 -3.47 -3.75
CA LEU A 50 2.32 -2.88 -3.82
C LEU A 50 2.01 -1.92 -2.67
N GLY A 51 3.01 -1.58 -1.87
CA GLY A 51 2.85 -0.78 -0.66
C GLY A 51 2.54 0.69 -0.93
N PRO A 52 1.93 1.39 0.06
CA PRO A 52 1.67 2.82 -0.03
C PRO A 52 3.00 3.59 -0.07
N THR A 53 3.28 4.25 -1.19
CA THR A 53 4.57 4.89 -1.45
C THR A 53 4.76 6.17 -0.64
N THR A 54 5.99 6.37 -0.14
CA THR A 54 6.43 7.62 0.47
C THR A 54 6.69 8.71 -0.59
N ARG A 55 7.23 9.86 -0.16
CA ARG A 55 7.63 10.92 -1.09
C ARG A 55 8.61 10.40 -2.15
N GLY A 56 8.32 10.70 -3.41
CA GLY A 56 9.11 10.23 -4.56
C GLY A 56 8.53 8.99 -5.23
N ASP A 57 7.40 8.46 -4.72
CA ASP A 57 6.54 7.47 -5.38
C ASP A 57 7.24 6.14 -5.73
N SER A 58 8.37 5.85 -5.06
CA SER A 58 9.12 4.61 -5.22
C SER A 58 8.41 3.45 -4.51
N PRO A 59 8.08 2.35 -5.21
CA PRO A 59 7.56 1.12 -4.59
C PRO A 59 8.51 0.48 -3.56
N TYR A 60 9.79 0.87 -3.55
CA TYR A 60 10.79 0.37 -2.60
C TYR A 60 10.91 1.23 -1.34
N SER A 61 10.10 2.28 -1.21
CA SER A 61 9.97 3.09 -0.01
C SER A 61 8.49 3.27 0.32
N CYS A 62 8.01 2.46 1.26
CA CYS A 62 6.59 2.37 1.62
C CYS A 62 6.35 2.76 3.07
N TYR A 63 5.17 3.30 3.35
CA TYR A 63 4.69 3.58 4.70
C TYR A 63 4.34 2.32 5.50
N SER A 64 4.24 1.16 4.84
CA SER A 64 4.11 -0.14 5.49
C SER A 64 4.60 -1.25 4.58
N ALA A 65 5.20 -2.28 5.16
CA ALA A 65 5.56 -3.54 4.50
C ALA A 65 4.34 -4.43 4.19
N PHE A 66 3.18 -4.15 4.79
CA PHE A 66 1.98 -4.98 4.72
C PHE A 66 0.82 -4.35 3.95
N ALA A 67 0.64 -3.03 4.10
CA ALA A 67 -0.48 -2.32 3.49
C ALA A 67 -0.41 -2.29 1.96
N GLY A 68 -1.57 -2.14 1.32
CA GLY A 68 -1.71 -1.87 -0.10
C GLY A 68 -1.80 -0.38 -0.44
N ASN A 69 -1.36 -0.02 -1.63
CA ASN A 69 -1.39 1.35 -2.13
C ASN A 69 -2.79 1.74 -2.61
N MET A 70 -3.38 2.77 -2.00
CA MET A 70 -4.69 3.30 -2.38
C MET A 70 -4.78 3.73 -3.86
N LEU A 71 -3.65 4.11 -4.46
CA LEU A 71 -3.62 4.53 -5.86
C LEU A 71 -3.91 3.38 -6.83
N LEU A 72 -3.75 2.13 -6.40
CA LEU A 72 -4.02 0.95 -7.21
C LEU A 72 -5.49 0.51 -7.14
N ILE A 73 -6.29 1.11 -6.25
CA ILE A 73 -7.72 0.82 -6.17
C ILE A 73 -8.41 1.36 -7.43
N SER A 74 -9.24 0.53 -8.04
CA SER A 74 -10.01 0.85 -9.23
C SER A 74 -11.35 1.50 -8.88
N PRO A 75 -11.63 2.72 -9.37
CA PRO A 75 -12.92 3.37 -9.19
C PRO A 75 -14.10 2.62 -9.83
N THR A 76 -13.92 2.02 -11.01
CA THR A 76 -14.99 1.27 -11.69
C THR A 76 -15.39 0.04 -10.89
N ARG A 77 -14.45 -0.62 -10.21
CA ARG A 77 -14.76 -1.76 -9.33
C ARG A 77 -15.49 -1.35 -8.05
N LEU A 78 -15.34 -0.10 -7.58
CA LEU A 78 -16.18 0.43 -6.49
C LEU A 78 -17.64 0.59 -6.91
N VAL A 79 -17.90 0.91 -8.19
CA VAL A 79 -19.27 0.91 -8.75
C VAL A 79 -19.85 -0.51 -8.78
N ALA A 80 -19.05 -1.49 -9.19
CA ALA A 80 -19.48 -2.90 -9.19
C ALA A 80 -19.80 -3.43 -7.78
N LEU A 81 -19.20 -2.84 -6.74
CA LEU A 81 -19.49 -3.14 -5.33
C LEU A 81 -20.67 -2.31 -4.76
N GLY A 82 -21.31 -1.45 -5.57
CA GLY A 82 -22.39 -0.58 -5.12
C GLY A 82 -21.96 0.58 -4.21
N LEU A 83 -20.65 0.77 -4.02
CA LEU A 83 -20.09 1.84 -3.18
C LEU A 83 -20.02 3.17 -3.92
N LEU A 84 -19.92 3.13 -5.25
CA LEU A 84 -20.00 4.29 -6.14
C LEU A 84 -21.10 4.12 -7.19
N GLN A 85 -21.47 5.23 -7.83
CA GLN A 85 -22.34 5.28 -9.00
C GLN A 85 -21.50 5.71 -10.21
N GLU A 86 -21.93 5.32 -11.41
CA GLU A 86 -21.28 5.73 -12.68
C GLU A 86 -21.13 7.26 -12.79
N ALA A 87 -22.09 8.00 -12.24
CA ALA A 87 -22.10 9.47 -12.24
C ALA A 87 -20.97 10.10 -11.39
N ASP A 88 -20.38 9.36 -10.45
CA ASP A 88 -19.28 9.87 -9.61
C ASP A 88 -17.93 9.79 -10.33
N LEU A 89 -17.76 8.83 -11.25
CA LEU A 89 -16.49 8.52 -11.89
C LEU A 89 -15.84 9.69 -12.66
N PRO A 90 -16.59 10.54 -13.40
CA PRO A 90 -15.99 11.65 -14.14
C PRO A 90 -15.16 12.60 -13.28
N ALA A 91 -15.49 12.76 -11.99
CA ALA A 91 -14.80 13.69 -11.10
C ALA A 91 -13.33 13.29 -10.80
N ALA A 92 -12.97 12.02 -10.97
CA ALA A 92 -11.61 11.52 -10.75
C ALA A 92 -10.83 11.22 -12.03
N ARG A 93 -11.43 11.46 -13.21
CA ARG A 93 -10.73 11.24 -14.48
C ARG A 93 -9.61 12.25 -14.63
N VAL A 94 -8.45 11.78 -15.10
CA VAL A 94 -7.29 12.61 -15.37
C VAL A 94 -7.05 12.65 -16.87
N ALA A 95 -7.03 13.85 -17.45
CA ALA A 95 -6.77 14.03 -18.88
C ALA A 95 -5.34 13.58 -19.24
N ASN A 96 -5.13 13.14 -20.49
CA ASN A 96 -3.84 12.69 -21.03
C ASN A 96 -3.26 11.43 -20.35
N ALA A 97 -4.09 10.42 -20.11
CA ALA A 97 -3.67 9.12 -19.57
C ALA A 97 -2.63 8.35 -20.43
N GLU A 98 -2.29 8.83 -21.62
CA GLU A 98 -1.26 8.25 -22.50
C GLU A 98 0.18 8.74 -22.18
N GLN A 99 0.34 9.65 -21.22
CA GLN A 99 1.65 10.19 -20.78
C GLN A 99 2.14 9.55 -19.47
N ALA A 100 3.30 10.00 -18.98
CA ALA A 100 3.82 9.60 -17.68
C ALA A 100 2.81 9.87 -16.55
N VAL A 101 2.80 9.04 -15.52
CA VAL A 101 1.85 9.09 -14.41
C VAL A 101 1.94 10.43 -13.67
N ASP A 102 0.81 11.16 -13.58
CA ASP A 102 0.65 12.28 -12.65
C ASP A 102 0.14 11.75 -11.30
N TYR A 103 1.09 11.38 -10.43
CA TYR A 103 0.80 10.85 -9.09
C TYR A 103 -0.03 11.80 -8.23
N ALA A 104 0.15 13.12 -8.38
CA ALA A 104 -0.57 14.10 -7.59
C ALA A 104 -2.03 14.20 -8.03
N ALA A 105 -2.30 14.21 -9.35
CA ALA A 105 -3.65 14.17 -9.88
C ALA A 105 -4.38 12.86 -9.55
N ALA A 106 -3.72 11.72 -9.73
CA ALA A 106 -4.26 10.41 -9.36
C ALA A 106 -4.63 10.34 -7.88
N ARG A 107 -3.75 10.84 -6.98
CA ARG A 107 -4.01 10.88 -5.54
C ARG A 107 -5.20 11.75 -5.20
N ARG A 108 -5.31 12.96 -5.74
CA ARG A 108 -6.48 13.83 -5.51
C ARG A 108 -7.79 13.18 -5.95
N GLY A 109 -7.83 12.65 -7.18
CA GLY A 109 -9.03 12.03 -7.73
C GLY A 109 -9.45 10.77 -6.96
N LYS A 110 -8.52 9.85 -6.70
CA LYS A 110 -8.81 8.60 -5.99
C LYS A 110 -9.14 8.81 -4.52
N SER A 111 -8.48 9.74 -3.82
CA SER A 111 -8.84 10.08 -2.44
C SER A 111 -10.27 10.60 -2.33
N HIS A 112 -10.69 11.46 -3.26
CA HIS A 112 -12.06 11.98 -3.29
C HIS A 112 -13.09 10.85 -3.43
N LEU A 113 -12.91 9.95 -4.40
CA LEU A 113 -13.84 8.84 -4.60
C LEU A 113 -13.82 7.82 -3.45
N LEU A 114 -12.67 7.56 -2.84
CA LEU A 114 -12.58 6.66 -1.70
C LEU A 114 -13.29 7.22 -0.47
N ARG A 115 -13.25 8.54 -0.25
CA ARG A 115 -14.03 9.18 0.83
C ARG A 115 -15.52 9.06 0.57
N LEU A 116 -15.98 9.35 -0.64
CA LEU A 116 -17.38 9.19 -1.01
C LEU A 116 -17.85 7.73 -0.86
N ALA A 117 -17.03 6.77 -1.27
CA ALA A 117 -17.30 5.34 -1.11
C ALA A 117 -17.39 4.96 0.38
N PHE A 118 -16.51 5.51 1.22
CA PHE A 118 -16.54 5.29 2.66
C PHE A 118 -17.81 5.87 3.31
N ASP A 119 -18.18 7.10 2.98
CA ASP A 119 -19.41 7.73 3.50
C ASP A 119 -20.66 6.90 3.18
N ARG A 120 -20.74 6.33 1.96
CA ARG A 120 -21.83 5.44 1.55
C ARG A 120 -21.74 4.07 2.21
N PHE A 121 -20.54 3.54 2.40
CA PHE A 121 -20.32 2.29 3.12
C PHE A 121 -20.87 2.37 4.55
N LEU A 122 -20.59 3.46 5.26
CA LEU A 122 -21.11 3.71 6.62
C LEU A 122 -22.64 3.82 6.67
N GLN A 123 -23.28 4.33 5.61
CA GLN A 123 -24.75 4.40 5.52
C GLN A 123 -25.41 3.03 5.33
N HIS A 124 -24.64 2.00 5.00
CA HIS A 124 -25.11 0.64 4.73
C HIS A 124 -24.48 -0.40 5.67
N SER A 125 -24.24 -0.05 6.94
CA SER A 125 -23.56 -0.90 7.93
C SER A 125 -24.26 -2.22 8.28
N ALA A 126 -25.48 -2.46 7.80
CA ALA A 126 -26.24 -3.70 8.02
C ALA A 126 -26.15 -4.72 6.88
N CYS A 127 -25.16 -4.61 5.98
CA CYS A 127 -24.99 -5.50 4.84
C CYS A 127 -23.82 -6.48 4.99
N GLU A 128 -23.83 -7.57 4.22
CA GLU A 128 -22.77 -8.60 4.19
C GLU A 128 -21.36 -8.01 3.99
N ALA A 129 -21.24 -6.90 3.25
CA ALA A 129 -19.96 -6.22 3.05
C ALA A 129 -19.39 -5.61 4.34
N PHE A 130 -20.26 -5.24 5.30
CA PHE A 130 -19.83 -4.77 6.61
C PHE A 130 -19.28 -5.93 7.46
N ASP A 131 -19.94 -7.09 7.45
CA ASP A 131 -19.46 -8.29 8.13
C ASP A 131 -18.09 -8.74 7.57
N GLU A 132 -17.91 -8.70 6.24
CA GLU A 132 -16.62 -9.00 5.61
C GLU A 132 -15.53 -7.99 6.01
N PHE A 133 -15.88 -6.72 6.13
CA PHE A 133 -14.97 -5.67 6.59
C PHE A 133 -14.54 -5.89 8.03
N GLU A 134 -15.47 -6.15 8.95
CA GLU A 134 -15.14 -6.46 10.36
C GLU A 134 -14.28 -7.72 10.48
N ALA A 135 -14.59 -8.75 9.68
CA ALA A 135 -13.78 -9.97 9.61
C ALA A 135 -12.37 -9.68 9.09
N PHE A 136 -12.23 -8.84 8.06
CA PHE A 136 -10.93 -8.40 7.56
C PHE A 136 -10.15 -7.65 8.65
N CYS A 137 -10.76 -6.68 9.31
CA CYS A 137 -10.13 -5.90 10.38
C CYS A 137 -9.68 -6.81 11.53
N THR A 138 -10.51 -7.78 11.92
CA THR A 138 -10.18 -8.75 12.96
C THR A 138 -8.99 -9.63 12.55
N LEU A 139 -8.99 -10.15 11.32
CA LEU A 139 -7.93 -11.03 10.82
C LEU A 139 -6.60 -10.29 10.61
N GLN A 140 -6.65 -9.02 10.21
CA GLN A 140 -5.48 -8.21 9.88
C GLN A 140 -5.04 -7.30 11.04
N LYS A 141 -5.70 -7.38 12.20
CA LYS A 141 -5.48 -6.53 13.37
C LYS A 141 -3.99 -6.34 13.73
N TRP A 142 -3.20 -7.39 13.59
CA TRP A 142 -1.79 -7.43 13.98
C TRP A 142 -0.86 -6.44 13.24
N TRP A 143 -1.24 -5.96 12.05
CA TRP A 143 -0.55 -4.85 11.36
C TRP A 143 -1.48 -3.67 11.08
N LEU A 144 -2.77 -3.95 10.86
CA LEU A 144 -3.72 -2.95 10.38
C LEU A 144 -4.00 -1.87 11.44
N ASP A 145 -4.08 -2.23 12.73
CA ASP A 145 -4.39 -1.28 13.80
C ASP A 145 -3.30 -0.23 13.99
N ASP A 146 -2.03 -0.61 13.78
CA ASP A 146 -0.89 0.30 13.84
C ASP A 146 -0.74 1.09 12.54
N PHE A 147 -0.91 0.46 11.38
CA PHE A 147 -0.89 1.17 10.10
C PHE A 147 -2.01 2.22 10.00
N ALA A 148 -3.23 1.90 10.40
CA ALA A 148 -4.36 2.82 10.33
C ALA A 148 -4.17 4.02 11.27
N LEU A 149 -3.69 3.79 12.51
CA LEU A 149 -3.35 4.87 13.43
C LEU A 149 -2.18 5.71 12.90
N PHE A 150 -1.12 5.08 12.39
CA PHE A 150 0.03 5.78 11.79
C PHE A 150 -0.42 6.66 10.62
N SER A 151 -1.26 6.14 9.72
CA SER A 151 -1.80 6.88 8.58
C SER A 151 -2.63 8.10 9.03
N ALA A 152 -3.48 7.92 10.04
CA ALA A 152 -4.30 9.01 10.59
C ALA A 152 -3.43 10.09 11.26
N LEU A 153 -2.41 9.69 12.01
CA LEU A 153 -1.46 10.62 12.66
C LEU A 153 -0.61 11.37 11.63
N MET A 154 -0.11 10.68 10.61
CA MET A 154 0.64 11.29 9.51
C MET A 154 -0.19 12.36 8.80
N GLN A 155 -1.47 12.09 8.54
CA GLN A 155 -2.38 13.07 7.95
C GLN A 155 -2.66 14.23 8.91
N HIS A 156 -2.82 13.98 10.21
CA HIS A 156 -3.09 15.00 11.22
C HIS A 156 -1.90 15.96 11.42
N PHE A 157 -0.68 15.44 11.50
CA PHE A 157 0.54 16.21 11.72
C PHE A 157 1.21 16.68 10.41
N GLU A 158 0.68 16.25 9.25
CA GLU A 158 1.21 16.57 7.92
C GLU A 158 2.70 16.20 7.73
N THR A 159 3.15 15.14 8.40
CA THR A 159 4.54 14.65 8.35
C THR A 159 4.61 13.14 8.59
N ASP A 160 5.45 12.46 7.82
CA ASP A 160 5.82 11.05 7.99
C ASP A 160 7.04 10.85 8.91
N ASP A 161 7.76 11.92 9.21
CA ASP A 161 8.78 11.97 10.26
C ASP A 161 8.13 11.91 11.65
N TRP A 162 7.80 10.69 12.08
CA TRP A 162 7.14 10.43 13.36
C TRP A 162 7.99 10.83 14.57
N CYS A 163 9.30 11.06 14.42
CA CYS A 163 10.15 11.60 15.49
C CYS A 163 9.79 13.05 15.85
N ARG A 164 9.02 13.73 14.99
CA ARG A 164 8.51 15.09 15.22
C ARG A 164 7.13 15.13 15.86
N TRP A 165 6.52 13.97 16.10
CA TRP A 165 5.26 13.88 16.84
C TRP A 165 5.50 14.14 18.34
N GLU A 166 4.42 14.27 19.10
CA GLU A 166 4.52 14.45 20.54
C GLU A 166 5.20 13.25 21.24
N PRO A 167 5.92 13.47 22.36
CA PRO A 167 6.72 12.42 23.00
C PRO A 167 5.94 11.15 23.38
N GLY A 168 4.65 11.29 23.70
CA GLY A 168 3.76 10.17 23.98
C GLY A 168 3.55 9.25 22.78
N LEU A 169 3.48 9.80 21.57
CA LEU A 169 3.36 9.05 20.33
C LEU A 169 4.70 8.47 19.85
N VAL A 170 5.79 9.22 20.00
CA VAL A 170 7.16 8.75 19.69
C VAL A 170 7.48 7.53 20.54
N GLY A 171 7.27 7.63 21.85
CA GLY A 171 7.48 6.54 22.81
C GLY A 171 6.33 5.53 22.91
N ARG A 172 5.29 5.66 22.08
CA ARG A 172 4.12 4.77 22.03
C ARG A 172 3.50 4.49 23.41
N GLN A 173 3.40 5.53 24.24
CA GLN A 173 2.80 5.45 25.57
C GLN A 173 1.33 5.08 25.44
N SER A 174 0.88 4.06 26.17
CA SER A 174 -0.48 3.51 26.06
C SER A 174 -1.58 4.57 26.24
N GLY A 175 -1.41 5.50 27.19
CA GLY A 175 -2.36 6.60 27.41
C GLY A 175 -2.48 7.52 26.20
N ALA A 176 -1.36 7.95 25.62
CA ALA A 176 -1.35 8.81 24.43
C ALA A 176 -1.96 8.08 23.22
N LEU A 177 -1.59 6.80 23.01
CA LEU A 177 -2.16 6.02 21.90
C LEU A 177 -3.68 5.87 22.03
N SER A 178 -4.21 5.62 23.23
CA SER A 178 -5.65 5.53 23.46
C SER A 178 -6.37 6.85 23.17
N GLU A 179 -5.84 7.99 23.65
CA GLU A 179 -6.39 9.32 23.38
C GLU A 179 -6.46 9.59 21.87
N TRP A 180 -5.38 9.31 21.14
CA TRP A 180 -5.35 9.54 19.69
C TRP A 180 -6.23 8.57 18.90
N ARG A 181 -6.39 7.34 19.38
CA ARG A 181 -7.35 6.38 18.78
C ARG A 181 -8.78 6.88 18.90
N GLU A 182 -9.16 7.46 20.05
CA GLU A 182 -10.48 8.07 20.23
C GLU A 182 -10.63 9.33 19.36
N ARG A 183 -9.62 10.21 19.38
CA ARG A 183 -9.64 11.48 18.65
C ARG A 183 -9.70 11.31 17.13
N LEU A 184 -9.04 10.28 16.60
CA LEU A 184 -8.95 10.02 15.15
C LEU A 184 -9.74 8.79 14.72
N ALA A 185 -10.73 8.34 15.49
CA ALA A 185 -11.47 7.11 15.23
C ALA A 185 -12.00 7.00 13.79
N SER A 186 -12.62 8.06 13.27
CA SER A 186 -13.16 8.08 11.90
C SER A 186 -12.05 8.00 10.82
N GLU A 187 -10.90 8.62 11.05
CA GLU A 187 -9.76 8.58 10.13
C GLU A 187 -9.07 7.21 10.14
N ILE A 188 -9.02 6.56 11.30
CA ILE A 188 -8.53 5.19 11.46
C ILE A 188 -9.46 4.21 10.72
N GLU A 189 -10.77 4.33 10.92
CA GLU A 189 -11.77 3.49 10.24
C GLU A 189 -11.72 3.70 8.72
N TYR A 190 -11.54 4.94 8.25
CA TYR A 190 -11.31 5.22 6.83
C TYR A 190 -10.05 4.50 6.29
N ALA A 191 -8.93 4.58 7.01
CA ALA A 191 -7.71 3.89 6.60
C ALA A 191 -7.89 2.36 6.54
N GLN A 192 -8.62 1.79 7.50
CA GLN A 192 -9.00 0.37 7.52
C GLN A 192 -9.87 0.01 6.31
N PHE A 193 -10.88 0.81 6.01
CA PHE A 193 -11.77 0.63 4.86
C PHE A 193 -10.98 0.64 3.54
N VAL A 194 -10.05 1.58 3.36
CA VAL A 194 -9.21 1.64 2.16
C VAL A 194 -8.39 0.35 1.99
N GLN A 195 -7.84 -0.20 3.08
CA GLN A 195 -7.11 -1.47 3.04
C GLN A 195 -8.01 -2.67 2.74
N TYR A 196 -9.24 -2.69 3.27
CA TYR A 196 -10.24 -3.70 2.93
C TYR A 196 -10.59 -3.68 1.44
N VAL A 197 -10.88 -2.50 0.89
CA VAL A 197 -11.17 -2.32 -0.54
C VAL A 197 -10.01 -2.80 -1.41
N PHE A 198 -8.78 -2.40 -1.06
CA PHE A 198 -7.57 -2.87 -1.76
C PHE A 198 -7.47 -4.40 -1.70
N HIS A 199 -7.64 -4.99 -0.51
CA HIS A 199 -7.59 -6.43 -0.31
C HIS A 199 -8.61 -7.18 -1.18
N CYS A 200 -9.85 -6.71 -1.23
CA CYS A 200 -10.90 -7.30 -2.06
C CYS A 200 -10.54 -7.26 -3.54
N GLN A 201 -10.14 -6.10 -4.05
CA GLN A 201 -9.78 -5.96 -5.46
C GLN A 201 -8.56 -6.80 -5.84
N TRP A 202 -7.53 -6.81 -4.98
CA TRP A 202 -6.31 -7.59 -5.18
C TRP A 202 -6.60 -9.10 -5.19
N ARG A 203 -7.36 -9.58 -4.20
CA ARG A 203 -7.77 -10.99 -4.09
C ARG A 203 -8.54 -11.47 -5.33
N ASP A 204 -9.41 -10.64 -5.88
CA ASP A 204 -10.16 -10.98 -7.08
C ASP A 204 -9.27 -11.05 -8.33
N LEU A 205 -8.29 -10.16 -8.46
CA LEU A 205 -7.32 -10.22 -9.54
C LEU A 205 -6.43 -11.48 -9.42
N GLN A 206 -5.98 -11.81 -8.21
CA GLN A 206 -5.24 -13.05 -7.92
C GLN A 206 -6.03 -14.29 -8.34
N ARG A 207 -7.32 -14.37 -7.98
CA ARG A 207 -8.22 -15.46 -8.38
C ARG A 207 -8.38 -15.53 -9.90
N TYR A 208 -8.60 -14.39 -10.55
CA TYR A 208 -8.78 -14.31 -11.99
C TYR A 208 -7.53 -14.75 -12.77
N ALA A 209 -6.34 -14.32 -12.32
CA ALA A 209 -5.05 -14.76 -12.86
C ALA A 209 -4.83 -16.26 -12.67
N ALA A 210 -5.12 -16.79 -11.49
CA ALA A 210 -4.99 -18.22 -11.20
C ALA A 210 -5.89 -19.08 -12.10
N GLN A 211 -7.14 -18.68 -12.33
CA GLN A 211 -8.07 -19.35 -13.26
C GLN A 211 -7.52 -19.43 -14.69
N ARG A 212 -6.68 -18.48 -15.09
CA ARG A 212 -6.00 -18.42 -16.39
C ARG A 212 -4.60 -19.01 -16.39
N ARG A 213 -4.20 -19.64 -15.28
CA ARG A 213 -2.87 -20.23 -15.07
C ARG A 213 -1.75 -19.19 -15.22
N VAL A 214 -2.02 -17.95 -14.82
CA VAL A 214 -1.02 -16.88 -14.70
C VAL A 214 -0.69 -16.72 -13.22
N LYS A 215 0.57 -16.92 -12.86
CA LYS A 215 1.08 -16.72 -11.50
C LYS A 215 1.53 -15.27 -11.35
N LEU A 216 1.12 -14.63 -10.27
CA LEU A 216 1.61 -13.31 -9.90
C LEU A 216 2.89 -13.49 -9.09
N PHE A 217 3.95 -12.81 -9.52
CA PHE A 217 5.26 -12.83 -8.86
C PHE A 217 5.55 -11.44 -8.29
N GLY A 218 5.38 -11.32 -6.97
CA GLY A 218 5.62 -10.09 -6.24
C GLY A 218 7.11 -9.85 -5.96
N ASP A 219 7.38 -8.69 -5.39
CA ASP A 219 8.69 -8.23 -4.99
C ASP A 219 8.60 -7.64 -3.56
N MET A 220 9.68 -7.78 -2.78
CA MET A 220 9.75 -7.34 -1.39
C MET A 220 11.11 -6.69 -1.12
N PRO A 221 11.16 -5.40 -0.77
CA PRO A 221 12.39 -4.75 -0.36
C PRO A 221 12.94 -5.40 0.92
N ILE A 222 14.27 -5.52 1.01
CA ILE A 222 14.91 -6.02 2.23
C ILE A 222 14.70 -5.09 3.43
N PHE A 223 14.81 -3.78 3.22
CA PHE A 223 14.63 -2.77 4.26
C PHE A 223 13.30 -2.02 4.11
N VAL A 224 12.73 -1.60 5.24
CA VAL A 224 11.56 -0.69 5.30
C VAL A 224 12.00 0.77 5.38
N ALA A 225 11.10 1.72 5.08
CA ALA A 225 11.38 3.15 5.25
C ALA A 225 11.35 3.54 6.74
N HIS A 226 12.14 4.53 7.17
CA HIS A 226 12.13 5.01 8.57
C HIS A 226 10.78 5.65 8.95
N GLY A 227 10.24 6.52 8.09
CA GLY A 227 8.91 7.10 8.24
C GLY A 227 7.81 6.10 7.88
N SER A 228 7.79 4.91 8.49
CA SER A 228 6.80 3.87 8.24
C SER A 228 6.10 3.43 9.52
N ALA A 229 4.90 2.87 9.38
CA ALA A 229 4.20 2.23 10.49
C ALA A 229 5.03 1.10 11.10
N ASP A 230 5.78 0.36 10.28
CA ASP A 230 6.56 -0.80 10.73
C ASP A 230 7.68 -0.38 11.70
N VAL A 231 8.42 0.69 11.37
CA VAL A 231 9.50 1.21 12.23
C VAL A 231 8.92 1.90 13.46
N TRP A 232 7.85 2.68 13.29
CA TRP A 232 7.21 3.36 14.41
C TRP A 232 6.64 2.36 15.44
N SER A 233 5.97 1.29 14.99
CA SER A 233 5.31 0.33 15.89
C SER A 233 6.24 -0.73 16.48
N HIS A 234 7.36 -1.03 15.80
CA HIS A 234 8.33 -2.05 16.21
C HIS A 234 9.76 -1.49 16.33
N GLN A 235 9.91 -0.40 17.07
CA GLN A 235 11.19 0.30 17.24
C GLN A 235 12.31 -0.60 17.76
N GLU A 236 11.98 -1.62 18.56
CA GLU A 236 12.90 -2.62 19.10
C GLU A 236 13.59 -3.48 18.03
N LEU A 237 13.02 -3.57 16.83
CA LEU A 237 13.59 -4.35 15.72
C LEU A 237 14.66 -3.59 14.94
N PHE A 238 14.94 -2.32 15.29
CA PHE A 238 15.82 -1.44 14.53
C PHE A 238 16.87 -0.77 15.42
N TRP A 239 18.01 -0.40 14.83
CA TRP A 239 19.01 0.41 15.50
C TRP A 239 18.62 1.89 15.51
N LEU A 240 17.86 2.29 16.52
CA LEU A 240 17.39 3.65 16.73
C LEU A 240 18.04 4.31 17.96
N GLU A 241 18.15 5.64 17.91
CA GLU A 241 18.44 6.48 19.07
C GLU A 241 17.18 6.62 19.95
N PRO A 242 17.30 7.05 21.22
CA PRO A 242 16.14 7.19 22.12
C PRO A 242 15.04 8.16 21.63
N ASN A 243 15.37 9.07 20.71
CA ASN A 243 14.42 9.98 20.08
C ASN A 243 13.77 9.41 18.80
N GLY A 244 14.07 8.16 18.44
CA GLY A 244 13.55 7.46 17.26
C GLY A 244 14.37 7.63 15.98
N ALA A 245 15.41 8.48 15.97
CA ALA A 245 16.24 8.68 14.80
C ALA A 245 17.09 7.42 14.49
N PRO A 246 17.36 7.08 13.21
CA PRO A 246 18.23 5.96 12.89
C PRO A 246 19.66 6.19 13.40
N ARG A 247 20.19 5.24 14.18
CA ARG A 247 21.60 5.24 14.59
C ARG A 247 22.52 4.81 13.44
N PHE A 248 22.07 3.84 12.65
CA PHE A 248 22.72 3.38 11.43
C PHE A 248 21.73 3.30 10.29
N VAL A 249 22.20 3.59 9.08
CA VAL A 249 21.38 3.53 7.87
C VAL A 249 22.00 2.64 6.80
N ALA A 250 21.13 2.07 5.96
CA ALA A 250 21.50 1.22 4.86
C ALA A 250 22.18 1.97 3.71
N GLY A 251 23.04 1.25 3.01
CA GLY A 251 23.74 1.70 1.82
C GLY A 251 24.64 0.60 1.27
N VAL A 252 25.34 0.91 0.19
CA VAL A 252 26.38 0.06 -0.38
C VAL A 252 27.70 0.85 -0.50
N PRO A 253 28.85 0.21 -0.25
CA PRO A 253 30.14 0.89 -0.33
C PRO A 253 30.50 1.26 -1.79
N PRO A 254 31.51 2.12 -2.00
CA PRO A 254 32.10 2.32 -3.32
C PRO A 254 32.51 1.02 -4.00
N ASP A 255 32.34 0.98 -5.32
CA ASP A 255 32.79 -0.10 -6.17
C ASP A 255 33.31 0.45 -7.52
N TYR A 256 33.62 -0.44 -8.46
CA TYR A 256 34.14 -0.06 -9.77
C TYR A 256 33.10 0.64 -10.68
N PHE A 257 31.80 0.60 -10.34
CA PHE A 257 30.73 1.33 -11.01
C PHE A 257 30.40 2.67 -10.33
N SER A 258 30.52 2.77 -9.00
CA SER A 258 30.25 3.98 -8.22
C SER A 258 31.40 4.30 -7.25
N LYS A 259 32.09 5.43 -7.50
CA LYS A 259 33.21 5.89 -6.66
C LYS A 259 32.81 6.27 -5.22
N THR A 260 31.53 6.57 -4.99
CA THR A 260 31.03 7.04 -3.69
C THR A 260 30.09 6.04 -3.02
N GLY A 261 29.80 4.91 -3.68
CA GLY A 261 28.77 3.98 -3.22
C GLY A 261 27.37 4.60 -3.32
N GLN A 262 26.45 4.15 -2.47
CA GLN A 262 25.09 4.68 -2.38
C GLN A 262 24.65 4.71 -0.92
N LEU A 263 24.05 5.82 -0.49
CA LEU A 263 23.43 5.97 0.82
C LEU A 263 21.92 5.92 0.64
N TRP A 264 21.26 4.89 1.15
CA TRP A 264 19.82 4.68 0.93
C TRP A 264 18.96 5.30 2.03
N GLY A 265 19.47 5.33 3.28
CA GLY A 265 18.81 6.00 4.40
C GLY A 265 17.80 5.15 5.19
N ASN A 266 17.52 3.92 4.77
CA ASN A 266 16.67 3.00 5.56
C ASN A 266 17.33 2.65 6.91
N PRO A 267 16.58 2.50 8.01
CA PRO A 267 17.15 2.03 9.26
C PRO A 267 17.60 0.57 9.14
N LEU A 268 18.68 0.22 9.82
CA LEU A 268 19.15 -1.17 9.88
C LEU A 268 18.41 -1.96 10.95
N TYR A 269 18.08 -3.21 10.64
CA TYR A 269 17.53 -4.14 11.63
C TYR A 269 18.53 -4.46 12.73
N CYS A 270 18.02 -4.60 13.95
CA CYS A 270 18.69 -5.33 15.02
C CYS A 270 18.43 -6.83 14.81
N TRP A 271 19.29 -7.50 14.03
CA TRP A 271 19.13 -8.93 13.71
C TRP A 271 19.09 -9.83 14.94
N GLU A 272 19.76 -9.44 16.03
CA GLU A 272 19.70 -10.15 17.31
C GLU A 272 18.29 -10.09 17.93
N ALA A 273 17.63 -8.92 17.88
CA ALA A 273 16.25 -8.77 18.36
C ALA A 273 15.25 -9.53 17.48
N LEU A 274 15.44 -9.57 16.16
CA LEU A 274 14.60 -10.33 15.25
C LEU A 274 14.71 -11.86 15.43
N ALA A 275 15.85 -12.35 15.92
CA ALA A 275 16.10 -13.76 16.11
C ALA A 275 15.61 -14.31 17.47
N ALA A 276 15.25 -13.41 18.40
CA ALA A 276 14.80 -13.72 19.76
C ALA A 276 13.32 -14.13 19.80
#